data_AF-A0A968VKI9-F1
#
_entry.id   AF-A0A968VKI9-F1
#
_cell.length_a   1.000
_cell.length_b   1.000
_cell.length_c   1.000
_cell.angle_alpha   90.00
_cell.angle_beta   90.00
_cell.angle_gamma   90.00
#
_symmetry.space_group_name_H-M   'P 1'
#
loop_
_entity.id
_entity.type
_entity.pdbx_description
1 polymer ?
#
loop_
_entity_poly.entity_id
_entity_poly.type
_entity_poly.pdbx_seq_one_letter_code
_entity_poly.pdbx_strand_id
1 'polypeptide(L)' 'MNQALLIGRLTADPESRYFESGANVTHFRIAVDRPKPKENQPQTDFFHCQAWGKLGDIISEFTRMGHQVAVSGSIHIES' A
#
# COMPACT_ATOMS: atom_id res chain seq x y z
N MET A 1 19.41 7.80 3.74
CA MET A 1 18.79 6.68 3.01
C MET A 1 17.35 6.55 3.49
N ASN A 2 16.37 6.68 2.60
CA ASN A 2 14.94 6.47 2.91
C ASN A 2 14.44 5.29 2.08
N GLN A 3 14.29 4.14 2.74
CA GLN A 3 13.82 2.90 2.13
C GLN A 3 12.97 2.14 3.15
N ALA A 4 11.78 1.72 2.73
CA ALA A 4 10.85 0.94 3.53
C ALA A 4 10.46 -0.34 2.79
N LEU A 5 10.43 -1.45 3.52
CA LEU A 5 9.89 -2.73 3.07
C LEU A 5 8.77 -3.14 4.01
N LEU A 6 7.58 -3.37 3.45
CA LEU A 6 6.37 -3.73 4.19
C LEU A 6 5.73 -4.95 3.54
N ILE A 7 5.22 -5.89 4.34
CA ILE A 7 4.43 -7.02 3.85
C ILE A 7 3.11 -6.99 4.59
N GLY A 8 2.02 -6.93 3.83
CA GLY A 8 0.70 -6.78 4.40
C GLY A 8 -0.40 -7.24 3.46
N ARG A 9 -1.65 -7.00 3.84
CA ARG A 9 -2.83 -7.32 3.04
C ARG A 9 -3.61 -6.07 2.67
N LEU A 10 -4.14 -6.02 1.45
CA LEU A 10 -5.02 -4.94 1.02
C LEU A 10 -6.27 -4.91 1.91
N THR A 11 -6.64 -3.75 2.42
CA THR A 11 -7.84 -3.58 3.25
C THR A 11 -9.08 -3.22 2.45
N ALA A 12 -8.89 -2.81 1.19
CA ALA A 12 -9.93 -2.44 0.23
C ALA A 12 -9.39 -2.67 -1.18
N ASP A 13 -10.27 -2.62 -2.17
CA ASP A 13 -9.85 -2.64 -3.58
C ASP A 13 -9.04 -1.37 -3.92
N PRO A 14 -8.00 -1.48 -4.77
CA PRO A 14 -7.16 -0.35 -5.17
C PRO A 14 -7.94 0.64 -6.06
N GLU A 15 -7.69 1.94 -5.87
CA GLU A 15 -8.35 3.02 -6.60
C GLU A 15 -7.35 3.73 -7.53
N SER A 16 -7.58 3.67 -8.85
CA SER A 16 -6.73 4.32 -9.85
C SER A 16 -7.28 5.69 -10.26
N ARG A 17 -6.38 6.66 -10.41
CA ARG A 17 -6.67 8.02 -10.87
C ARG A 17 -5.75 8.37 -12.02
N TYR A 18 -6.36 8.73 -13.15
CA TYR A 18 -5.67 9.20 -14.34
C TYR A 18 -5.66 10.74 -14.35
N PHE A 19 -4.50 11.32 -14.63
CA PHE A 19 -4.32 12.76 -14.81
C PHE A 19 -4.37 13.11 -16.30
N GLU A 20 -4.75 14.36 -16.61
CA GLU A 20 -4.77 14.89 -17.98
C GLU A 20 -3.39 14.86 -18.65
N SER A 21 -2.31 14.87 -17.85
CA SER A 21 -0.93 14.70 -18.31
C SER A 21 -0.59 13.29 -18.81
N GLY A 22 -1.52 12.34 -18.70
CA GLY A 22 -1.29 10.93 -19.01
C GLY A 22 -0.65 10.12 -17.88
N ALA A 23 -0.35 10.75 -16.74
CA ALA A 23 0.12 10.02 -15.55
C ALA A 23 -1.04 9.23 -14.91
N ASN A 24 -0.74 8.06 -14.35
CA ASN A 24 -1.64 7.27 -13.52
C ASN A 24 -1.05 7.12 -12.11
N VAL A 25 -1.89 7.24 -11.10
CA VAL A 25 -1.60 6.88 -9.71
C VAL A 25 -2.67 5.92 -9.19
N THR A 26 -2.24 4.83 -8.56
CA THR A 26 -3.12 3.89 -7.86
C THR A 26 -2.90 4.01 -6.37
N HIS A 27 -3.97 4.30 -5.65
CA HIS A 27 -4.01 4.38 -4.20
C HIS A 27 -4.51 3.06 -3.63
N PHE A 28 -3.83 2.58 -2.59
CA PHE A 28 -4.25 1.37 -1.89
C PHE A 28 -3.79 1.45 -0.44
N ARG A 29 -4.46 0.66 0.42
CA ARG A 29 -4.13 0.60 1.84
C ARG A 29 -3.78 -0.83 2.22
N ILE A 30 -2.68 -1.00 2.94
CA ILE A 30 -2.24 -2.29 3.45
C ILE A 30 -2.31 -2.34 4.96
N ALA A 31 -2.77 -3.47 5.49
CA ALA A 31 -2.70 -3.86 6.88
C ALA A 31 -1.41 -4.68 7.11
N VAL A 32 -0.57 -4.24 8.03
CA VAL A 32 0.70 -4.89 8.40
C VAL A 32 0.63 -5.24 9.89
N ASP A 33 0.68 -6.53 10.19
CA ASP A 33 0.60 -7.01 11.57
C ASP A 33 1.94 -6.83 12.29
N ARG A 34 1.90 -6.40 13.55
CA ARG A 34 3.10 -6.24 14.38
C ARG A 34 3.54 -7.59 14.96
N PRO A 35 4.83 -7.96 14.83
CA PRO A 35 5.32 -9.27 15.27
C PRO A 35 5.31 -9.48 16.79
N LYS A 36 5.19 -8.43 17.59
CA LYS A 36 5.09 -8.51 19.06
C LYS A 36 3.93 -7.65 19.54
N PRO A 37 2.73 -8.23 19.75
CA PRO A 37 1.65 -7.50 20.40
C PRO A 37 2.09 -7.09 21.82
N LYS A 38 2.07 -5.79 22.11
CA LYS A 38 2.12 -5.34 23.51
C LYS A 38 0.81 -5.82 24.16
N GLU A 39 0.90 -6.54 25.27
CA GLU A 39 -0.25 -6.93 26.11
C GLU A 39 -1.25 -7.94 25.52
N ASN A 40 -0.80 -8.94 24.73
CA ASN A 40 -1.66 -10.00 24.15
C ASN A 40 -2.76 -9.51 23.17
N GLN A 41 -2.75 -8.24 22.76
CA GLN A 41 -3.69 -7.74 21.75
C GLN A 41 -3.01 -7.65 20.39
N PRO A 42 -3.51 -8.35 19.34
CA PRO A 42 -2.97 -8.19 18.00
C PRO A 42 -3.06 -6.72 17.57
N GLN A 43 -1.92 -6.14 17.19
CA GLN A 43 -1.82 -4.78 16.68
C GLN A 43 -1.50 -4.83 15.19
N THR A 44 -2.24 -4.04 14.42
CA THR A 44 -2.09 -3.92 12.97
C THR A 44 -1.91 -2.45 12.62
N ASP A 45 -0.85 -2.15 11.88
CA ASP A 45 -0.63 -0.82 11.32
C ASP A 45 -1.23 -0.75 9.92
N PHE A 46 -1.83 0.40 9.60
CA PHE A 46 -2.42 0.65 8.29
C PHE A 46 -1.59 1.67 7.54
N PHE A 47 -1.06 1.26 6.39
CA PHE A 47 -0.24 2.13 5.54
C PHE A 47 -1.02 2.50 4.29
N HIS A 48 -1.07 3.80 4.02
CA HIS A 48 -1.51 4.32 2.74
C HIS A 48 -0.34 4.27 1.76
N CYS A 49 -0.58 3.69 0.59
CA CYS A 49 0.42 3.50 -0.43
C CYS A 49 -0.08 4.09 -1.75
N GLN A 50 0.86 4.64 -2.52
CA GLN A 50 0.63 5.17 -3.85
C GLN A 50 1.64 4.54 -4.82
N ALA A 51 1.15 4.01 -5.93
CA ALA A 51 1.96 3.46 -7.00
C ALA A 51 1.70 4.21 -8.29
N TRP A 52 2.77 4.58 -9.00
CA TRP A 52 2.70 5.42 -10.20
C TRP A 52 2.97 4.62 -11.48
N GLY A 53 2.35 5.06 -12.57
CA GLY A 53 2.52 4.48 -13.90
C GLY A 53 2.19 2.98 -13.93
N LYS A 54 3.05 2.20 -14.60
CA LYS A 54 2.83 0.76 -14.83
C LYS A 54 2.65 -0.06 -13.54
N LEU A 55 3.29 0.33 -12.44
CA LEU A 55 3.10 -0.35 -11.16
C LEU A 55 1.68 -0.13 -10.62
N GLY A 56 1.13 1.08 -10.79
CA GLY A 56 -0.25 1.37 -10.46
C GLY A 56 -1.21 0.52 -11.28
N ASP A 57 -1.00 0.46 -12.60
CA ASP A 57 -1.82 -0.37 -13.50
C ASP A 57 -1.87 -1.84 -13.03
N ILE A 58 -0.69 -2.43 -12.77
CA ILE A 58 -0.57 -3.82 -12.29
C ILE A 58 -1.31 -4.03 -10.96
N ILE A 59 -1.16 -3.10 -10.01
CA ILE A 59 -1.84 -3.21 -8.71
C ILE A 59 -3.35 -3.16 -8.92
N SER A 60 -3.84 -2.24 -9.74
CA SER A 60 -5.27 -2.08 -10.00
C SER A 60 -5.90 -3.25 -10.75
N GLU A 61 -5.16 -3.91 -11.63
CA GLU A 61 -5.66 -5.03 -12.44
C GLU A 61 -5.60 -6.37 -11.69
N PHE A 62 -4.53 -6.60 -10.91
CA PHE A 62 -4.21 -7.92 -10.35
C PHE A 62 -4.41 -8.04 -8.84
N THR A 63 -4.69 -6.95 -8.13
CA THR A 63 -4.90 -6.98 -6.67
C THR A 63 -6.29 -6.51 -6.27
N ARG A 64 -6.79 -7.08 -5.18
CA ARG A 64 -8.11 -6.84 -4.61
C ARG A 64 -8.02 -6.89 -3.09
N MET A 65 -9.08 -6.47 -2.41
CA MET A 65 -9.20 -6.61 -0.96
C MET A 65 -8.79 -8.01 -0.48
N GLY A 66 -7.96 -8.06 0.55
CA GLY A 66 -7.47 -9.30 1.18
C GLY A 66 -6.22 -9.91 0.52
N HIS A 67 -5.83 -9.49 -0.69
CA HIS A 67 -4.60 -9.96 -1.32
C HIS A 67 -3.37 -9.54 -0.51
N GLN A 68 -2.43 -10.47 -0.35
CA GLN A 68 -1.16 -10.21 0.32
C GLN A 68 -0.17 -9.59 -0.68
N VAL A 69 0.49 -8.51 -0.27
CA VAL A 69 1.44 -7.77 -1.10
C VAL A 69 2.70 -7.44 -0.30
N ALA A 70 3.83 -7.37 -1.01
CA ALA A 70 5.07 -6.82 -0.51
C ALA A 70 5.31 -5.47 -1.18
N VAL A 71 5.45 -4.42 -0.38
CA VAL A 71 5.71 -3.05 -0.84
C VAL A 71 7.15 -2.70 -0.53
N SER A 72 7.88 -2.25 -1.55
CA SER A 72 9.20 -1.65 -1.40
C SER A 72 9.17 -0.24 -1.97
N GLY A 73 9.59 0.74 -1.19
CA GLY A 73 9.55 2.15 -1.59
C GLY A 73 10.14 3.08 -0.54
N SER A 74 9.64 4.31 -0.51
CA SER A 74 10.05 5.36 0.44
C SER A 74 8.84 5.86 1.22
N ILE A 75 9.05 6.26 2.48
CA ILE A 75 7.99 6.88 3.29
C ILE A 75 8.01 8.38 3.05
N HIS A 76 6.83 8.95 2.78
CA HIS A 76 6.60 10.39 2.74
C HIS A 76 5.57 10.76 3.80
N ILE A 77 5.80 11.88 4.48
CA ILE A 77 4.87 12.43 5.47
C ILE A 77 4.44 13.78 4.93
N GLU A 78 3.15 13.89 4.61
CA GLU A 78 2.52 15.15 4.23
C GLU A 78 1.92 15.80 5.48
N SER A 79 2.16 17.11 5.65
CA SER A 79 1.71 17.92 6.79
C SER A 79 0.43 18.68 6.51
#